data_AF-A0A9D0ZWT9-F1
#
_entry.id   AF-A0A9D0ZWT9-F1
#
_cell.length_a   1.000
_cell.length_b   1.000
_cell.length_c   1.000
_cell.angle_alpha   90.00
_cell.angle_beta   90.00
_cell.angle_gamma   90.00
#
_symmetry.space_group_name_H-M   'P 1'
#
loop_
_entity.id
_entity.type
_entity.pdbx_description
1 polymer ?
#
loop_
_entity_poly.entity_id
_entity_poly.type
_entity_poly.pdbx_seq_one_letter_code
_entity_poly.pdbx_strand_id
1 'polypeptide(L)'
;MTYRNELAAVVEECLRRGCRERKQTPECYERFRERHGIRSRRELDGVLFEKMYGREPDRSELQRMRFWRLSQHLPKSREEGILLGKALELSGEELEWFLREQLCFRSLQPEVYVAEVLPILFREYLCGISRERLALLQIDYGMQEHFRRHIFYADAIDCISGNDRMRKIQYREHLYSKNFSGEMKLYFQKDAVLSREKVMRLLILLLMPDVDASVLDGWLKKLGYAPLNPQRVWNGYVDEAVLRVLGICDARKTGERKKDKDMMKKVLADYDRLVQNRLEKEEKRELQRLLRNLRFMKFRSFGEEQYGKENQR
;
A
#
# COMPACT_ATOMS: atom_id res chain seq x y z
N MET A 1 14.30 -5.68 -26.05
CA MET A 1 14.46 -5.29 -24.62
C MET A 1 13.87 -6.42 -23.77
N THR A 2 14.50 -6.87 -22.69
CA THR A 2 13.92 -7.94 -21.84
C THR A 2 12.95 -7.32 -20.82
N TYR A 3 11.90 -8.05 -20.40
CA TYR A 3 10.96 -7.53 -19.38
C TYR A 3 11.65 -7.16 -18.06
N ARG A 4 12.80 -7.77 -17.76
CA ARG A 4 13.62 -7.41 -16.59
C ARG A 4 14.21 -6.00 -16.71
N ASN A 5 14.61 -5.59 -17.91
CA ASN A 5 15.06 -4.22 -18.16
C ASN A 5 13.89 -3.23 -18.03
N GLU A 6 12.69 -3.64 -18.45
CA GLU A 6 11.47 -2.84 -18.23
C GLU A 6 11.19 -2.67 -16.73
N LEU A 7 11.23 -3.74 -15.93
CA LEU A 7 11.08 -3.67 -14.48
C LEU A 7 12.13 -2.77 -13.82
N ALA A 8 13.41 -2.86 -14.24
CA ALA A 8 14.45 -1.98 -13.74
C ALA A 8 14.14 -0.51 -14.06
N ALA A 9 13.66 -0.22 -15.28
CA ALA A 9 13.22 1.11 -15.67
C ALA A 9 12.00 1.60 -14.88
N VAL A 10 11.09 0.71 -14.46
CA VAL A 10 10.00 1.06 -13.53
C VAL A 10 10.58 1.58 -12.21
N VAL A 11 11.48 0.82 -11.59
CA VAL A 11 12.06 1.19 -10.29
C VAL A 11 12.78 2.54 -10.36
N GLU A 12 13.64 2.73 -11.36
CA GLU A 12 14.41 3.97 -11.49
C GLU A 12 13.52 5.20 -11.75
N GLU A 13 12.48 5.07 -12.58
CA GLU A 13 11.53 6.14 -12.82
C GLU A 13 10.75 6.50 -11.56
N CYS A 14 10.27 5.49 -10.81
CA CYS A 14 9.54 5.73 -9.56
C CYS A 14 10.42 6.39 -8.50
N LEU A 15 11.70 6.05 -8.41
CA LEU A 15 12.66 6.72 -7.53
C LEU A 15 12.88 8.18 -7.94
N ARG A 16 13.06 8.42 -9.24
CA ARG A 16 13.22 9.77 -9.79
C ARG A 16 12.01 10.66 -9.44
N ARG A 17 10.80 10.11 -9.56
CA ARG A 17 9.55 10.82 -9.23
C ARG A 17 9.35 11.03 -7.74
N GLY A 18 9.54 9.99 -6.92
CA GLY A 18 9.41 10.09 -5.46
C GLY A 18 10.36 11.12 -4.84
N CYS A 19 11.51 11.38 -5.48
CA CYS A 19 12.41 12.48 -5.11
C CYS A 19 11.88 13.88 -5.49
N ARG A 20 11.11 14.01 -6.58
CA ARG A 20 10.55 15.29 -7.07
C ARG A 20 9.24 15.68 -6.37
N GLU A 21 8.36 14.72 -6.10
CA GLU A 21 7.00 14.96 -5.56
C GLU A 21 6.97 15.46 -4.10
N ARG A 22 8.05 15.21 -3.33
CA ARG A 22 8.17 15.39 -1.87
C ARG A 22 8.03 16.81 -1.29
N LYS A 23 7.70 17.83 -2.09
CA LYS A 23 7.65 19.23 -1.62
C LYS A 23 6.44 20.03 -2.09
N GLN A 24 5.40 19.37 -2.61
CA GLN A 24 4.20 20.09 -3.01
C GLN A 24 3.26 20.23 -1.81
N THR A 25 2.97 21.48 -1.45
CA THR A 25 1.89 21.80 -0.52
C THR A 25 0.58 21.71 -1.31
N PRO A 26 -0.38 20.85 -0.91
CA PRO A 26 -1.66 20.78 -1.60
C PRO A 26 -2.36 22.13 -1.63
N GLU A 27 -3.03 22.44 -2.73
CA GLU A 27 -3.65 23.76 -2.98
C GLU A 27 -4.63 24.19 -1.87
N CYS A 28 -5.33 23.25 -1.24
CA CYS A 28 -6.22 23.55 -0.11
C CYS A 28 -5.53 24.27 1.05
N TYR A 29 -4.25 23.98 1.32
CA TYR A 29 -3.50 24.67 2.36
C TYR A 29 -3.17 26.11 1.98
N GLU A 30 -2.82 26.36 0.71
CA GLU A 30 -2.50 27.71 0.24
C GLU A 30 -3.78 28.55 0.13
N ARG A 31 -4.89 27.98 -0.38
CA ARG A 31 -6.23 28.64 -0.38
C ARG A 31 -6.65 29.06 1.02
N PHE A 32 -6.49 28.19 2.01
CA PHE A 32 -6.78 28.51 3.40
C PHE A 32 -5.86 29.62 3.91
N ARG A 33 -4.55 29.51 3.67
CA ARG A 33 -3.55 30.52 4.09
C ARG A 33 -3.90 31.91 3.57
N GLU A 34 -4.23 32.02 2.28
CA GLU A 34 -4.57 33.27 1.62
C GLU A 34 -5.88 33.86 2.16
N ARG A 35 -6.93 33.03 2.31
CA ARG A 35 -8.22 33.45 2.87
C ARG A 35 -8.10 34.06 4.26
N HIS A 36 -7.22 33.51 5.10
CA HIS A 36 -7.02 33.98 6.48
C HIS A 36 -5.89 35.01 6.62
N GLY A 37 -5.29 35.48 5.52
CA GLY A 37 -4.21 36.48 5.57
C GLY A 37 -2.94 36.00 6.30
N ILE A 38 -2.73 34.69 6.38
CA ILE A 38 -1.61 34.07 7.12
C ILE A 38 -0.31 34.29 6.33
N ARG A 39 0.66 34.96 6.97
CA ARG A 39 1.85 35.47 6.26
C ARG A 39 2.91 34.39 6.05
N SER A 40 2.96 33.40 6.94
CA SER A 40 3.98 32.35 6.85
C SER A 40 3.39 30.94 6.92
N ARG A 41 4.06 30.00 6.25
CA ARG A 41 3.70 28.57 6.32
C ARG A 41 3.85 27.98 7.72
N ARG A 42 4.73 28.55 8.57
CA ARG A 42 4.91 28.12 9.96
C ARG A 42 3.72 28.56 10.82
N GLU A 43 3.25 29.78 10.61
CA GLU A 43 2.04 30.31 11.26
C GLU A 43 0.82 29.49 10.86
N LEU A 44 0.70 29.14 9.57
CA LEU A 44 -0.33 28.22 9.08
C LEU A 44 -0.33 26.88 9.84
N ASP A 45 0.84 26.27 10.01
CA ASP A 45 0.98 25.00 10.74
C ASP A 45 0.45 25.12 12.20
N GLY A 46 0.66 26.27 12.84
CA GLY A 46 0.14 26.57 14.19
C GLY A 46 -1.37 26.78 14.24
N VAL A 47 -1.89 27.63 13.35
CA VAL A 47 -3.34 27.91 13.25
C VAL A 47 -4.14 26.64 12.98
N LEU A 48 -3.65 25.77 12.08
CA LEU A 48 -4.30 24.50 11.80
C LEU A 48 -4.29 23.58 13.02
N PHE A 49 -3.19 23.55 13.78
CA PHE A 49 -3.12 22.75 15.00
C PHE A 49 -4.13 23.24 16.05
N GLU A 50 -4.17 24.56 16.31
CA GLU A 50 -5.09 25.15 17.25
C GLU A 50 -6.55 24.89 16.87
N LYS A 51 -6.89 24.97 15.58
CA LYS A 51 -8.23 24.59 15.09
C LYS A 51 -8.56 23.11 15.31
N MET A 52 -7.57 22.22 15.21
CA MET A 52 -7.77 20.78 15.42
C MET A 52 -7.92 20.39 16.89
N TYR A 53 -7.14 21.03 17.79
CA TYR A 53 -6.95 20.55 19.16
C TYR A 53 -7.32 21.56 20.25
N GLY A 54 -7.67 22.80 19.89
CA GLY A 54 -8.11 23.85 20.82
C GLY A 54 -7.02 24.39 21.75
N ARG A 55 -5.73 24.17 21.43
CA ARG A 55 -4.58 24.66 22.19
C ARG A 55 -3.39 24.93 21.30
N GLU A 56 -2.42 25.68 21.81
CA GLU A 56 -1.14 25.91 21.13
C GLU A 56 -0.33 24.60 20.98
N PRO A 57 0.38 24.42 19.85
CA PRO A 57 1.25 23.27 19.62
C PRO A 57 2.59 23.42 20.32
N ASP A 58 3.16 22.28 20.73
CA ASP A 58 4.60 22.21 21.00
C ASP A 58 5.44 22.13 19.71
N ARG A 59 6.77 22.12 19.87
CA ARG A 59 7.72 22.05 18.74
C ARG A 59 7.57 20.78 17.89
N SER A 60 7.32 19.64 18.52
CA SER A 60 7.17 18.35 17.84
C SER A 60 5.86 18.27 17.06
N GLU A 61 4.82 18.91 17.59
CA GLU A 61 3.50 18.97 17.00
C GLU A 61 3.47 19.90 15.79
N LEU A 62 4.13 21.06 15.85
CA LEU A 62 4.36 21.91 14.68
C LEU A 62 5.12 21.17 13.58
N GLN A 63 6.14 20.38 13.95
CA GLN A 63 6.87 19.57 12.99
C GLN A 63 5.96 18.53 12.31
N ARG A 64 5.06 17.89 13.07
CA ARG A 64 4.05 16.97 12.53
C ARG A 64 3.11 17.66 11.55
N MET A 65 2.58 18.83 11.89
CA MET A 65 1.71 19.62 11.00
C MET A 65 2.42 19.98 9.70
N ARG A 66 3.67 20.45 9.79
CA ARG A 66 4.51 20.72 8.63
C ARG A 66 4.65 19.49 7.73
N PHE A 67 4.86 18.31 8.33
CA PHE A 67 5.00 17.07 7.58
C PHE A 67 3.70 16.63 6.92
N TRP A 68 2.54 16.87 7.53
CA TRP A 68 1.25 16.63 6.90
C TRP A 68 1.01 17.58 5.72
N ARG A 69 1.23 18.88 5.91
CA ARG A 69 1.09 19.89 4.86
C ARG A 69 2.00 19.64 3.66
N LEU A 70 3.23 19.18 3.89
CA LEU A 70 4.18 18.88 2.83
C LEU A 70 3.96 17.49 2.20
N SER A 71 2.93 16.75 2.60
CA SER A 71 2.73 15.36 2.19
C SER A 71 4.01 14.56 2.38
N GLN A 72 4.60 14.62 3.58
CA GLN A 72 5.79 13.87 3.99
C GLN A 72 5.45 12.73 4.96
N HIS A 73 4.36 12.91 5.71
CA HIS A 73 3.72 11.92 6.55
C HIS A 73 2.20 12.10 6.44
N LEU A 74 1.46 11.03 6.67
CA LEU A 74 0.01 11.09 6.78
C LEU A 74 -0.42 11.19 8.25
N PRO A 75 -1.63 11.70 8.53
CA PRO A 75 -2.28 11.50 9.80
C PRO A 75 -2.33 10.00 10.15
N LYS A 76 -2.31 9.68 11.45
CA LYS A 76 -2.24 8.28 11.90
C LYS A 76 -3.57 7.55 11.67
N SER A 77 -4.67 8.28 11.67
CA SER A 77 -6.00 7.74 11.47
C SER A 77 -6.85 8.63 10.57
N ARG A 78 -7.95 8.07 10.08
CA ARG A 78 -8.93 8.81 9.28
C ARG A 78 -9.56 9.94 10.11
N GLU A 79 -9.77 9.73 11.41
CA GLU A 79 -10.33 10.72 12.33
C GLU A 79 -9.42 11.94 12.44
N GLU A 80 -8.10 11.75 12.56
CA GLU A 80 -7.14 12.86 12.48
C GLU A 80 -7.18 13.54 11.10
N GLY A 81 -7.34 12.78 10.02
CA GLY A 81 -7.54 13.32 8.67
C GLY A 81 -8.79 14.18 8.53
N ILE A 82 -9.91 13.76 9.15
CA ILE A 82 -11.16 14.50 9.19
C ILE A 82 -10.98 15.80 9.98
N LEU A 83 -10.34 15.73 11.16
CA LEU A 83 -10.04 16.93 11.96
C LEU A 83 -9.18 17.92 11.16
N LEU A 84 -8.16 17.43 10.46
CA LEU A 84 -7.30 18.26 9.60
C LEU A 84 -8.08 18.90 8.45
N GLY A 85 -8.93 18.13 7.77
CA GLY A 85 -9.79 18.64 6.70
C GLY A 85 -10.78 19.69 7.21
N LYS A 86 -11.38 19.48 8.39
CA LYS A 86 -12.26 20.46 9.03
C LYS A 86 -11.51 21.71 9.50
N ALA A 87 -10.27 21.58 9.98
CA ALA A 87 -9.42 22.72 10.33
C ALA A 87 -9.06 23.57 9.10
N LEU A 88 -8.96 22.94 7.93
CA LEU A 88 -8.87 23.58 6.62
C LEU A 88 -10.21 24.12 6.08
N GLU A 89 -11.28 24.05 6.89
CA GLU A 89 -12.64 24.47 6.54
C GLU A 89 -13.23 23.73 5.32
N LEU A 90 -12.77 22.50 5.07
CA LEU A 90 -13.32 21.64 4.03
C LEU A 90 -14.60 20.96 4.53
N SER A 91 -15.60 20.87 3.65
CA SER A 91 -16.87 20.21 3.94
C SER A 91 -17.41 19.49 2.71
N GLY A 92 -18.41 18.60 2.91
CA GLY A 92 -19.06 17.86 1.82
C GLY A 92 -18.07 17.13 0.91
N GLU A 93 -18.20 17.36 -0.39
CA GLU A 93 -17.35 16.75 -1.41
C GLU A 93 -15.88 17.17 -1.34
N GLU A 94 -15.57 18.39 -0.88
CA GLU A 94 -14.17 18.84 -0.76
C GLU A 94 -13.43 18.07 0.34
N LEU A 95 -14.10 17.81 1.47
CA LEU A 95 -13.53 16.99 2.55
C LEU A 95 -13.34 15.55 2.09
N GLU A 96 -14.34 14.99 1.41
CA GLU A 96 -14.30 13.63 0.86
C GLU A 96 -13.14 13.47 -0.14
N TRP A 97 -13.00 14.43 -1.06
CA TRP A 97 -11.89 14.47 -2.01
C TRP A 97 -10.54 14.59 -1.29
N PHE A 98 -10.41 15.44 -0.27
CA PHE A 98 -9.17 15.60 0.48
C PHE A 98 -8.75 14.30 1.18
N LEU A 99 -9.68 13.64 1.87
CA LEU A 99 -9.41 12.36 2.54
C LEU A 99 -8.96 11.29 1.55
N ARG A 100 -9.67 11.16 0.43
CA ARG A 100 -9.43 10.10 -0.55
C ARG A 100 -8.21 10.38 -1.42
N GLU A 101 -8.10 11.60 -1.94
CA GLU A 101 -7.10 11.93 -2.95
C GLU A 101 -5.77 12.38 -2.34
N GLN A 102 -5.80 13.18 -1.28
CA GLN A 102 -4.59 13.72 -0.65
C GLN A 102 -4.04 12.82 0.43
N LEU A 103 -4.91 12.28 1.29
CA LEU A 103 -4.50 11.46 2.43
C LEU A 103 -4.56 9.95 2.16
N CYS A 104 -5.03 9.54 0.97
CA CYS A 104 -5.20 8.14 0.59
C CYS A 104 -6.05 7.32 1.58
N PHE A 105 -6.93 7.99 2.31
CA PHE A 105 -7.89 7.33 3.19
C PHE A 105 -9.09 6.82 2.39
N ARG A 106 -9.76 5.84 2.98
CA ARG A 106 -11.03 5.35 2.47
C ARG A 106 -12.12 6.41 2.67
N SER A 107 -13.01 6.47 1.70
CA SER A 107 -14.22 7.28 1.67
C SER A 107 -15.02 7.20 2.97
N LEU A 108 -15.70 8.29 3.30
CA LEU A 108 -16.67 8.30 4.40
C LEU A 108 -17.90 7.42 4.08
N GLN A 109 -18.27 7.31 2.81
CA GLN A 109 -19.40 6.53 2.32
C GLN A 109 -18.97 5.60 1.16
N PRO A 110 -18.29 4.50 1.49
CA PRO A 110 -17.87 3.51 0.50
C PRO A 110 -19.09 2.74 -0.04
N GLU A 111 -19.07 2.39 -1.32
CA GLU A 111 -20.14 1.59 -1.94
C GLU A 111 -20.28 0.21 -1.27
N VAL A 112 -19.15 -0.39 -0.89
CA VAL A 112 -19.13 -1.68 -0.18
C VAL A 112 -18.07 -1.69 0.91
N TYR A 113 -18.34 -2.41 2.00
CA TYR A 113 -17.35 -2.60 3.07
C TYR A 113 -16.40 -3.76 2.75
N VAL A 114 -15.12 -3.59 3.08
CA VAL A 114 -14.11 -4.65 2.92
C VAL A 114 -14.58 -5.94 3.59
N ALA A 115 -15.13 -5.86 4.81
CA ALA A 115 -15.61 -7.02 5.54
C ALA A 115 -16.77 -7.78 4.86
N GLU A 116 -17.52 -7.14 3.96
CA GLU A 116 -18.64 -7.73 3.24
C GLU A 116 -18.17 -8.43 1.96
N VAL A 117 -17.26 -7.80 1.21
CA VAL A 117 -16.77 -8.35 -0.06
C VAL A 117 -15.67 -9.39 0.15
N LEU A 118 -14.81 -9.16 1.13
CA LEU A 118 -13.58 -9.93 1.26
C LEU A 118 -13.81 -11.43 1.47
N PRO A 119 -14.82 -11.89 2.25
CA PRO A 119 -15.14 -13.32 2.33
C PRO A 119 -15.48 -13.94 0.97
N ILE A 120 -16.13 -13.19 0.09
CA ILE A 120 -16.49 -13.64 -1.27
C ILE A 120 -15.22 -13.79 -2.11
N LEU A 121 -14.38 -12.75 -2.14
CA LEU A 121 -13.11 -12.77 -2.88
C LEU A 121 -12.18 -13.89 -2.40
N PHE A 122 -12.10 -14.13 -1.09
CA PHE A 122 -11.34 -15.24 -0.55
C PHE A 122 -11.89 -16.59 -1.00
N ARG A 123 -13.21 -16.77 -0.97
CA ARG A 123 -13.83 -18.02 -1.41
C ARG A 123 -13.50 -18.29 -2.87
N GLU A 124 -13.67 -17.30 -3.74
CA GLU A 124 -13.34 -17.40 -5.17
C GLU A 124 -11.86 -17.74 -5.39
N TYR A 125 -10.98 -17.02 -4.68
CA TYR A 125 -9.54 -17.29 -4.69
C TYR A 125 -9.21 -18.73 -4.29
N LEU A 126 -9.79 -19.23 -3.19
CA LEU A 126 -9.54 -20.57 -2.67
C LEU A 126 -10.09 -21.67 -3.58
N CYS A 127 -11.26 -21.45 -4.18
CA CYS A 127 -11.83 -22.34 -5.19
C CYS A 127 -10.97 -22.41 -6.46
N GLY A 128 -10.23 -21.34 -6.77
CA GLY A 128 -9.30 -21.27 -7.89
C GLY A 128 -7.96 -21.98 -7.67
N ILE A 129 -7.70 -22.54 -6.48
CA ILE A 129 -6.44 -23.25 -6.20
C ILE A 129 -6.48 -24.67 -6.76
N SER A 130 -5.49 -25.00 -7.60
CA SER A 130 -5.42 -26.33 -8.23
C SER A 130 -5.08 -27.43 -7.22
N ARG A 131 -5.50 -28.67 -7.53
CA ARG A 131 -5.22 -29.84 -6.69
C ARG A 131 -3.73 -30.09 -6.51
N GLU A 132 -2.93 -29.88 -7.56
CA GLU A 132 -1.47 -30.05 -7.50
C GLU A 132 -0.85 -29.05 -6.52
N ARG A 133 -1.34 -27.81 -6.51
CA ARG A 133 -0.87 -26.79 -5.56
C ARG A 133 -1.25 -27.16 -4.13
N LEU A 134 -2.46 -27.65 -3.89
CA LEU A 134 -2.87 -28.11 -2.56
C LEU A 134 -2.02 -29.30 -2.09
N ALA A 135 -1.74 -30.26 -2.98
CA ALA A 135 -0.86 -31.39 -2.68
C ALA A 135 0.57 -30.95 -2.31
N LEU A 136 1.12 -29.95 -3.03
CA LEU A 136 2.43 -29.35 -2.68
C LEU A 136 2.44 -28.69 -1.30
N LEU A 137 1.29 -28.15 -0.86
CA LEU A 137 1.11 -27.56 0.46
C LEU A 137 0.68 -28.59 1.52
N GLN A 138 0.53 -29.87 1.15
CA GLN A 138 0.01 -30.94 2.02
C GLN A 138 -1.38 -30.62 2.59
N ILE A 139 -2.26 -30.06 1.76
CA ILE A 139 -3.64 -29.72 2.10
C ILE A 139 -4.58 -30.58 1.28
N ASP A 140 -5.53 -31.23 1.94
CA ASP A 140 -6.55 -32.01 1.25
C ASP A 140 -7.53 -31.10 0.49
N TYR A 141 -7.99 -31.57 -0.66
CA TYR A 141 -9.02 -30.89 -1.42
C TYR A 141 -10.33 -30.85 -0.62
N GLY A 142 -10.93 -29.67 -0.48
CA GLY A 142 -12.09 -29.41 0.39
C GLY A 142 -11.72 -28.73 1.71
N MET A 143 -10.45 -28.78 2.13
CA MET A 143 -9.98 -28.16 3.38
C MET A 143 -9.46 -26.72 3.20
N GLN A 144 -9.58 -26.13 2.01
CA GLN A 144 -8.95 -24.86 1.66
C GLN A 144 -9.32 -23.72 2.63
N GLU A 145 -10.58 -23.63 3.07
CA GLU A 145 -11.03 -22.58 3.98
C GLU A 145 -10.35 -22.68 5.35
N HIS A 146 -10.19 -23.89 5.89
CA HIS A 146 -9.48 -24.13 7.14
C HIS A 146 -8.00 -23.69 7.05
N PHE A 147 -7.40 -23.86 5.87
CA PHE A 147 -6.02 -23.49 5.59
C PHE A 147 -5.87 -22.16 4.84
N ARG A 148 -6.92 -21.32 4.78
CA ARG A 148 -6.93 -20.10 3.94
C ARG A 148 -5.73 -19.18 4.17
N ARG A 149 -5.32 -19.05 5.43
CA ARG A 149 -4.14 -18.24 5.81
C ARG A 149 -2.87 -18.83 5.21
N HIS A 150 -2.67 -20.14 5.37
CA HIS A 150 -1.48 -20.83 4.88
C HIS A 150 -1.38 -20.68 3.35
N ILE A 151 -2.48 -20.92 2.64
CA ILE A 151 -2.55 -20.81 1.18
C ILE A 151 -2.24 -19.38 0.72
N PHE A 152 -2.95 -18.39 1.29
CA PHE A 152 -2.76 -16.98 0.95
C PHE A 152 -1.32 -16.51 1.18
N TYR A 153 -0.72 -16.87 2.31
CA TYR A 153 0.66 -16.48 2.61
C TYR A 153 1.68 -17.20 1.74
N ALA A 154 1.41 -18.44 1.34
CA ALA A 154 2.27 -19.13 0.40
C ALA A 154 2.32 -18.42 -0.94
N ASP A 155 1.17 -18.02 -1.46
CA ASP A 155 1.11 -17.26 -2.71
C ASP A 155 1.74 -15.86 -2.55
N ALA A 156 1.57 -15.19 -1.41
CA ALA A 156 2.25 -13.94 -1.12
C ALA A 156 3.78 -14.06 -1.09
N ILE A 157 4.31 -15.09 -0.44
CA ILE A 157 5.75 -15.38 -0.38
C ILE A 157 6.28 -15.66 -1.79
N ASP A 158 5.55 -16.42 -2.60
CA ASP A 158 5.95 -16.68 -3.99
C ASP A 158 6.07 -15.39 -4.83
N CYS A 159 5.33 -14.32 -4.48
CA CYS A 159 5.36 -13.02 -5.16
C CYS A 159 6.53 -12.11 -4.73
N ILE A 160 7.31 -12.48 -3.71
CA ILE A 160 8.44 -11.68 -3.21
C ILE A 160 9.74 -12.48 -3.16
N SER A 161 9.66 -13.81 -3.06
CA SER A 161 10.81 -14.70 -2.97
C SER A 161 11.01 -15.47 -4.27
N GLY A 162 11.97 -14.99 -5.07
CA GLY A 162 12.43 -15.71 -6.26
C GLY A 162 13.60 -16.67 -6.03
N ASN A 163 14.03 -16.90 -4.77
CA ASN A 163 15.06 -17.88 -4.40
C ASN A 163 14.47 -18.91 -3.43
N ASP A 164 14.53 -20.20 -3.79
CA ASP A 164 13.95 -21.30 -3.03
C ASP A 164 14.48 -21.42 -1.59
N ARG A 165 15.75 -21.07 -1.34
CA ARG A 165 16.32 -21.10 0.02
C ARG A 165 15.71 -20.04 0.91
N MET A 166 15.58 -18.81 0.40
CA MET A 166 14.91 -17.70 1.10
C MET A 166 13.43 -17.98 1.28
N ARG A 167 12.80 -18.58 0.27
CA ARG A 167 11.40 -19.00 0.31
C ARG A 167 11.13 -19.97 1.46
N LYS A 168 11.98 -21.00 1.63
CA LYS A 168 11.87 -21.97 2.75
C LYS A 168 12.04 -21.32 4.13
N ILE A 169 12.97 -20.38 4.26
CA ILE A 169 13.18 -19.63 5.51
C ILE A 169 11.92 -18.82 5.85
N GLN A 170 11.40 -18.07 4.87
CA GLN A 170 10.19 -17.27 5.02
C GLN A 170 8.96 -18.12 5.34
N TYR A 171 8.78 -19.26 4.67
CA TYR A 171 7.72 -20.20 5.02
C TYR A 171 7.77 -20.61 6.50
N ARG A 172 8.96 -20.96 6.99
CA ARG A 172 9.15 -21.39 8.39
C ARG A 172 8.92 -20.25 9.38
N GLU A 173 9.41 -19.05 9.09
CA GLU A 173 9.31 -17.90 10.02
C GLU A 173 7.90 -17.29 10.07
N HIS A 174 7.12 -17.38 8.99
CA HIS A 174 5.87 -16.65 8.87
C HIS A 174 4.63 -17.45 9.21
N LEU A 175 4.65 -18.77 9.04
CA LEU A 175 3.54 -19.63 9.46
C LEU A 175 3.26 -19.54 10.97
N TYR A 176 4.25 -19.13 11.77
CA TYR A 176 4.14 -18.98 13.22
C TYR A 176 4.11 -17.53 13.73
N SER A 177 4.22 -16.52 12.85
CA SER A 177 4.37 -15.14 13.32
C SER A 177 3.04 -14.47 13.70
N LYS A 178 2.98 -13.95 14.93
CA LYS A 178 1.82 -13.26 15.52
C LYS A 178 1.37 -12.04 14.71
N ASN A 179 2.31 -11.34 14.07
CA ASN A 179 2.03 -10.12 13.30
C ASN A 179 1.18 -10.41 12.05
N PHE A 180 1.36 -11.57 11.40
CA PHE A 180 0.54 -11.98 10.25
C PHE A 180 -0.88 -12.35 10.66
N SER A 181 -1.02 -13.12 11.75
CA SER A 181 -2.32 -13.42 12.33
C SER A 181 -3.10 -12.12 12.64
N GLY A 182 -2.40 -11.09 13.12
CA GLY A 182 -2.95 -9.74 13.30
C GLY A 182 -3.41 -9.09 11.98
N GLU A 183 -2.57 -9.10 10.94
CA GLU A 183 -2.93 -8.51 9.65
C GLU A 183 -4.12 -9.19 8.98
N MET A 184 -4.20 -10.54 9.01
CA MET A 184 -5.35 -11.25 8.47
C MET A 184 -6.64 -10.93 9.25
N LYS A 185 -6.56 -10.83 10.58
CA LYS A 185 -7.71 -10.47 11.41
C LYS A 185 -8.23 -9.08 11.08
N LEU A 186 -7.34 -8.11 10.85
CA LEU A 186 -7.72 -6.75 10.44
C LEU A 186 -8.56 -6.78 9.16
N TYR A 187 -8.27 -7.66 8.20
CA TYR A 187 -9.00 -7.71 6.95
C TYR A 187 -10.50 -8.08 7.10
N PHE A 188 -10.87 -8.82 8.14
CA PHE A 188 -12.25 -9.23 8.40
C PHE A 188 -12.96 -8.40 9.47
N GLN A 189 -12.31 -7.36 10.00
CA GLN A 189 -12.94 -6.45 10.95
C GLN A 189 -13.75 -5.39 10.19
N LYS A 190 -15.03 -5.23 10.58
CA LYS A 190 -15.97 -4.31 9.93
C LYS A 190 -15.45 -2.87 9.86
N ASP A 191 -14.81 -2.42 10.94
CA ASP A 191 -14.32 -1.05 11.10
C ASP A 191 -12.79 -0.93 10.89
N ALA A 192 -12.15 -1.96 10.33
CA ALA A 192 -10.73 -1.88 10.07
C ALA A 192 -10.40 -0.81 9.03
N VAL A 193 -9.54 0.12 9.43
CA VAL A 193 -8.91 1.09 8.52
C VAL A 193 -7.70 0.42 7.89
N LEU A 194 -7.87 -0.08 6.67
CA LEU A 194 -6.77 -0.61 5.87
C LEU A 194 -6.11 0.52 5.09
N SER A 195 -4.77 0.53 5.08
CA SER A 195 -4.04 1.43 4.19
C SER A 195 -4.26 1.03 2.74
N ARG A 196 -4.25 2.00 1.83
CA ARG A 196 -4.33 1.78 0.38
C ARG A 196 -3.38 0.68 -0.10
N GLU A 197 -2.12 0.71 0.33
CA GLU A 197 -1.10 -0.29 0.00
C GLU A 197 -1.51 -1.72 0.38
N LYS A 198 -2.10 -1.91 1.58
CA LYS A 198 -2.60 -3.21 2.02
C LYS A 198 -3.74 -3.69 1.14
N VAL A 199 -4.67 -2.80 0.80
CA VAL A 199 -5.80 -3.13 -0.07
C VAL A 199 -5.34 -3.48 -1.47
N MET A 200 -4.43 -2.70 -2.07
CA MET A 200 -3.86 -3.02 -3.39
C MET A 200 -3.20 -4.40 -3.40
N ARG A 201 -2.33 -4.68 -2.42
CA ARG A 201 -1.69 -6.00 -2.28
C ARG A 201 -2.71 -7.13 -2.15
N LEU A 202 -3.72 -6.94 -1.30
CA LEU A 202 -4.77 -7.92 -1.07
C LEU A 202 -5.53 -8.22 -2.37
N LEU A 203 -5.96 -7.19 -3.10
CA LEU A 203 -6.67 -7.32 -4.37
C LEU A 203 -5.80 -8.01 -5.42
N ILE A 204 -4.54 -7.61 -5.57
CA ILE A 204 -3.60 -8.25 -6.52
C ILE A 204 -3.46 -9.74 -6.23
N LEU A 205 -3.32 -10.15 -4.96
CA LEU A 205 -3.16 -11.56 -4.60
C LEU A 205 -4.43 -12.38 -4.82
N LEU A 206 -5.59 -11.84 -4.44
CA LEU A 206 -6.86 -12.57 -4.53
C LEU A 206 -7.37 -12.70 -5.96
N LEU A 207 -7.12 -11.70 -6.80
CA LEU A 207 -7.65 -11.62 -8.15
C LEU A 207 -6.68 -12.16 -9.21
N MET A 208 -5.48 -12.60 -8.83
CA MET A 208 -4.49 -13.15 -9.76
C MET A 208 -4.98 -14.46 -10.41
N PRO A 209 -4.77 -14.65 -11.73
CA PRO A 209 -4.07 -13.77 -12.68
C PRO A 209 -4.98 -12.77 -13.42
N ASP A 210 -6.24 -12.73 -13.06
CA ASP A 210 -7.30 -12.01 -13.77
C ASP A 210 -7.33 -10.51 -13.42
N VAL A 211 -6.40 -10.05 -12.59
CA VAL A 211 -6.23 -8.64 -12.24
C VAL A 211 -5.41 -7.89 -13.30
N ASP A 212 -5.95 -6.76 -13.72
CA ASP A 212 -5.28 -5.71 -14.48
C ASP A 212 -5.51 -4.35 -13.79
N ALA A 213 -5.03 -3.27 -14.41
CA ALA A 213 -5.21 -1.92 -13.89
C ALA A 213 -6.69 -1.52 -13.73
N SER A 214 -7.54 -1.88 -14.69
CA SER A 214 -8.97 -1.54 -14.70
C SER A 214 -9.73 -2.28 -13.60
N VAL A 215 -9.45 -3.59 -13.44
CA VAL A 215 -10.01 -4.42 -12.37
C VAL A 215 -9.61 -3.88 -11.01
N LEU A 216 -8.34 -3.53 -10.82
CA LEU A 216 -7.83 -2.99 -9.57
C LEU A 216 -8.48 -1.64 -9.23
N ASP A 217 -8.61 -0.74 -10.21
CA ASP A 217 -9.28 0.55 -10.05
C ASP A 217 -10.77 0.41 -9.71
N GLY A 218 -11.47 -0.50 -10.39
CA GLY A 218 -12.87 -0.79 -10.11
C GLY A 218 -13.08 -1.24 -8.66
N TRP A 219 -12.20 -2.10 -8.15
CA TRP A 219 -12.25 -2.54 -6.75
C TRP A 219 -11.86 -1.45 -5.76
N LEU A 220 -10.82 -0.66 -6.05
CA LEU A 220 -10.44 0.47 -5.20
C LEU A 220 -11.61 1.44 -5.04
N LYS A 221 -12.28 1.79 -6.14
CA LYS A 221 -13.44 2.68 -6.14
C LYS A 221 -14.59 2.12 -5.29
N LYS A 222 -14.99 0.85 -5.51
CA LYS A 222 -16.05 0.19 -4.73
C LYS A 222 -15.76 0.19 -3.23
N LEU A 223 -14.50 0.00 -2.86
CA LEU A 223 -14.06 0.00 -1.46
C LEU A 223 -13.89 1.42 -0.89
N GLY A 224 -14.11 2.47 -1.69
CA GLY A 224 -14.02 3.87 -1.30
C GLY A 224 -12.62 4.47 -1.38
N TYR A 225 -11.65 3.82 -2.00
CA TYR A 225 -10.33 4.39 -2.26
C TYR A 225 -10.31 5.13 -3.59
N ALA A 226 -9.36 6.05 -3.74
CA ALA A 226 -9.14 6.69 -5.03
C ALA A 226 -8.71 5.67 -6.11
N PRO A 227 -8.93 5.94 -7.40
CA PRO A 227 -8.30 5.17 -8.47
C PRO A 227 -6.77 5.28 -8.44
N LEU A 228 -6.06 4.38 -9.11
CA LEU A 228 -4.64 4.49 -9.38
C LEU A 228 -4.39 5.77 -10.18
N ASN A 229 -3.53 6.63 -9.63
CA ASN A 229 -3.16 7.87 -10.28
C ASN A 229 -1.67 8.13 -10.09
N PRO A 230 -0.85 7.94 -11.14
CA PRO A 230 0.57 8.26 -11.10
C PRO A 230 0.83 9.70 -10.68
N GLN A 231 -0.05 10.65 -10.99
CA GLN A 231 0.12 12.08 -10.70
C GLN A 231 -0.30 12.48 -9.28
N ARG A 232 -0.69 11.51 -8.44
CA ARG A 232 -1.08 11.77 -7.05
C ARG A 232 0.09 12.32 -6.25
N VAL A 233 -0.18 13.36 -5.46
CA VAL A 233 0.83 14.06 -4.63
C VAL A 233 1.50 13.10 -3.64
N TRP A 234 0.72 12.28 -2.94
CA TRP A 234 1.23 11.26 -2.02
C TRP A 234 1.24 9.87 -2.68
N ASN A 235 2.39 9.20 -2.66
CA ASN A 235 2.56 7.83 -3.17
C ASN A 235 2.16 7.62 -4.65
N GLY A 236 2.07 8.68 -5.48
CA GLY A 236 1.79 8.55 -6.93
C GLY A 236 2.81 7.66 -7.64
N TYR A 237 4.08 7.71 -7.23
CA TYR A 237 5.12 6.80 -7.70
C TYR A 237 4.87 5.30 -7.36
N VAL A 238 4.09 4.99 -6.32
CA VAL A 238 3.67 3.60 -6.02
C VAL A 238 2.55 3.18 -6.96
N ASP A 239 1.57 4.06 -7.20
CA ASP A 239 0.50 3.82 -8.18
C ASP A 239 1.11 3.58 -9.59
N GLU A 240 2.13 4.37 -9.97
CA GLU A 240 2.88 4.14 -11.22
C GLU A 240 3.57 2.77 -11.26
N ALA A 241 4.24 2.39 -10.17
CA ALA A 241 4.91 1.10 -10.10
C ALA A 241 3.91 -0.06 -10.30
N VAL A 242 2.76 0.01 -9.62
CA VAL A 242 1.69 -0.99 -9.76
C VAL A 242 1.17 -1.03 -11.20
N LEU A 243 0.82 0.12 -11.77
CA LEU A 243 0.30 0.19 -13.15
C LEU A 243 1.27 -0.41 -14.16
N ARG A 244 2.57 -0.07 -14.07
CA ARG A 244 3.57 -0.57 -15.02
C ARG A 244 3.88 -2.05 -14.81
N VAL A 245 3.91 -2.53 -13.56
CA VAL A 245 4.09 -3.96 -13.27
C VAL A 245 2.92 -4.79 -13.79
N LEU A 246 1.68 -4.33 -13.57
CA LEU A 246 0.49 -5.00 -14.12
C LEU A 246 0.50 -4.99 -15.65
N GLY A 247 0.85 -3.87 -16.28
CA GLY A 247 0.99 -3.79 -17.74
C GLY A 247 2.02 -4.77 -18.31
N ILE A 248 3.14 -4.98 -17.61
CA ILE A 248 4.13 -6.01 -17.99
C ILE A 248 3.55 -7.42 -17.88
N CYS A 249 2.73 -7.70 -16.85
CA CYS A 249 2.06 -8.98 -16.70
C CYS A 249 1.04 -9.20 -17.84
N ASP A 250 0.21 -8.20 -18.13
CA ASP A 250 -0.84 -8.27 -19.15
C ASP A 250 -0.28 -8.51 -20.55
N ALA A 251 0.79 -7.81 -20.92
CA ALA A 251 1.47 -7.97 -22.20
C ALA A 251 2.07 -9.37 -22.42
N ARG A 252 2.13 -10.19 -21.35
CA ARG A 252 2.74 -11.53 -21.34
C ARG A 252 1.72 -12.64 -21.07
N LYS A 253 0.44 -12.30 -20.90
CA LYS A 253 -0.62 -13.30 -20.72
C LYS A 253 -0.68 -14.21 -21.95
N THR A 254 -0.84 -15.50 -21.69
CA THR A 254 -0.95 -16.56 -22.68
C THR A 254 -2.39 -17.03 -22.84
N GLY A 255 -3.29 -16.62 -21.94
CA GLY A 255 -4.68 -17.10 -21.86
C GLY A 255 -4.81 -18.38 -21.03
N GLU A 256 -3.69 -19.06 -20.75
CA GLU A 256 -3.67 -20.21 -19.84
C GLU A 256 -3.54 -19.72 -18.39
N ARG A 257 -4.66 -19.71 -17.66
CA ARG A 257 -4.76 -19.18 -16.29
C ARG A 257 -3.62 -19.64 -15.36
N LYS A 258 -3.25 -20.91 -15.39
CA LYS A 258 -2.15 -21.43 -14.56
C LYS A 258 -0.80 -20.80 -14.93
N LYS A 259 -0.45 -20.79 -16.23
CA LYS A 259 0.79 -20.19 -16.72
C LYS A 259 0.83 -18.69 -16.43
N ASP A 260 -0.30 -18.02 -16.58
CA ASP A 260 -0.42 -16.59 -16.33
C ASP A 260 -0.26 -16.27 -14.84
N LYS A 261 -0.82 -17.09 -13.93
CA LYS A 261 -0.61 -16.95 -12.49
C LYS A 261 0.86 -17.12 -12.10
N ASP A 262 1.52 -18.16 -12.60
CA ASP A 262 2.93 -18.40 -12.32
C ASP A 262 3.84 -17.32 -12.92
N MET A 263 3.52 -16.83 -14.12
CA MET A 263 4.19 -15.70 -14.77
C MET A 263 4.05 -14.43 -13.95
N MET A 264 2.85 -14.10 -13.47
CA MET A 264 2.61 -12.90 -12.68
C MET A 264 3.36 -12.95 -11.33
N LYS A 265 3.31 -14.09 -10.63
CA LYS A 265 4.12 -14.33 -9.42
C LYS A 265 5.60 -14.07 -9.68
N LYS A 266 6.12 -14.57 -10.80
CA LYS A 266 7.53 -14.39 -11.19
C LYS A 266 7.87 -12.93 -11.47
N VAL A 267 7.02 -12.20 -12.19
CA VAL A 267 7.22 -10.76 -12.46
C VAL A 267 7.25 -9.97 -11.15
N LEU A 268 6.30 -10.23 -10.23
CA LEU A 268 6.28 -9.58 -8.92
C LEU A 268 7.51 -9.90 -8.08
N ALA A 269 7.97 -11.16 -8.09
CA ALA A 269 9.17 -11.57 -7.35
C ALA A 269 10.45 -10.96 -7.94
N ASP A 270 10.56 -10.88 -9.26
CA ASP A 270 11.69 -10.20 -9.93
C ASP A 270 11.67 -8.69 -9.66
N TYR A 271 10.49 -8.06 -9.60
CA TYR A 271 10.34 -6.66 -9.18
C TYR A 271 10.78 -6.43 -7.73
N ASP A 272 10.28 -7.21 -6.77
CA ASP A 272 10.67 -7.08 -5.35
C ASP A 272 12.17 -7.28 -5.16
N ARG A 273 12.78 -8.24 -5.88
CA ARG A 273 14.23 -8.45 -5.86
C ARG A 273 14.99 -7.23 -6.37
N LEU A 274 14.55 -6.58 -7.44
CA LEU A 274 15.21 -5.37 -7.97
C LEU A 274 15.17 -4.24 -6.93
N VAL A 275 14.01 -4.02 -6.31
CA VAL A 275 13.84 -3.01 -5.25
C VAL A 275 14.71 -3.35 -4.04
N GLN A 276 14.76 -4.61 -3.61
CA GLN A 276 15.57 -5.07 -2.47
C GLN A 276 17.07 -4.91 -2.74
N ASN A 277 17.55 -5.33 -3.91
CA ASN A 277 18.97 -5.17 -4.29
C ASN A 277 19.37 -3.68 -4.32
N ARG A 278 18.45 -2.80 -4.73
CA ARG A 278 18.69 -1.36 -4.71
C ARG A 278 18.72 -0.83 -3.27
N LEU A 279 17.81 -1.32 -2.41
CA LEU A 279 17.73 -0.93 -1.00
C LEU A 279 18.99 -1.30 -0.22
N GLU A 280 19.55 -2.49 -0.44
CA GLU A 280 20.77 -2.96 0.24
C GLU A 280 22.02 -2.15 -0.12
N LYS A 281 22.05 -1.57 -1.32
CA LYS A 281 23.17 -0.75 -1.81
C LYS A 281 23.02 0.74 -1.54
N GLU A 282 21.84 1.16 -1.09
CA GLU A 282 21.53 2.57 -0.93
C GLU A 282 21.83 3.05 0.49
N GLU A 283 22.68 4.07 0.60
CA GLU A 283 23.10 4.63 1.89
C GLU A 283 22.24 5.83 2.31
N LYS A 284 21.57 6.50 1.35
CA LYS A 284 20.71 7.65 1.65
C LYS A 284 19.41 7.18 2.28
N ARG A 285 19.24 7.47 3.58
CA ARG A 285 18.01 7.20 4.36
C ARG A 285 16.72 7.56 3.63
N GLU A 286 16.74 8.66 2.88
CA GLU A 286 15.60 9.15 2.11
C GLU A 286 15.19 8.23 0.95
N LEU A 287 16.16 7.70 0.23
CA LEU A 287 15.96 6.76 -0.87
C LEU A 287 15.60 5.38 -0.33
N GLN A 288 16.22 4.95 0.78
CA GLN A 288 15.82 3.75 1.50
C GLN A 288 14.33 3.79 1.90
N ARG A 289 13.81 4.95 2.30
CA ARG A 289 12.37 5.11 2.58
C ARG A 289 11.51 4.93 1.32
N LEU A 290 11.89 5.51 0.18
CA LEU A 290 11.14 5.33 -1.07
C LEU A 290 11.14 3.86 -1.51
N LEU A 291 12.31 3.23 -1.46
CA LEU A 291 12.50 1.83 -1.81
C LEU A 291 11.65 0.91 -0.92
N ARG A 292 11.56 1.17 0.39
CA ARG A 292 10.66 0.44 1.28
C ARG A 292 9.18 0.56 0.85
N ASN A 293 8.74 1.76 0.46
CA ASN A 293 7.37 1.96 -0.02
C ASN A 293 7.10 1.30 -1.39
N LEU A 294 8.12 1.19 -2.24
CA LEU A 294 8.03 0.48 -3.52
C LEU A 294 7.87 -1.04 -3.35
N ARG A 295 8.20 -1.61 -2.19
CA ARG A 295 7.94 -3.02 -1.88
C ARG A 295 6.46 -3.24 -1.49
N PHE A 296 5.53 -2.84 -2.36
CA PHE A 296 4.08 -2.87 -2.07
C PHE A 296 3.55 -4.29 -1.78
N MET A 297 4.23 -5.33 -2.28
CA MET A 297 3.93 -6.73 -1.98
C MET A 297 4.46 -7.22 -0.62
N LYS A 298 5.35 -6.48 0.05
CA LYS A 298 5.97 -6.89 1.31
C LYS A 298 5.04 -6.67 2.51
N PHE A 299 4.86 -7.71 3.32
CA PHE A 299 4.14 -7.63 4.59
C PHE A 299 5.05 -7.03 5.68
N ARG A 300 4.52 -6.21 6.60
CA ARG A 300 5.37 -5.52 7.60
C ARG A 300 6.12 -6.47 8.55
N SER A 301 5.69 -7.71 8.64
CA SER A 301 6.24 -8.76 9.49
C SER A 301 7.48 -9.47 8.94
N PHE A 302 7.99 -9.07 7.76
CA PHE A 302 9.33 -9.46 7.28
C PHE A 302 10.42 -8.63 7.98
N GLY A 303 10.61 -8.85 9.29
CA GLY A 303 11.83 -8.49 10.03
C GLY A 303 12.12 -7.01 10.34
N GLU A 304 11.24 -6.05 10.00
CA GLU A 304 11.56 -4.62 10.19
C GLU A 304 11.35 -4.09 11.63
N GLU A 305 10.77 -4.88 12.54
CA GLU A 305 10.57 -4.45 13.94
C GLU A 305 11.72 -4.79 14.90
N GLN A 306 12.73 -5.57 14.49
CA GLN A 306 13.83 -5.92 15.39
C GLN A 306 15.06 -4.99 15.31
N TYR A 307 15.22 -4.17 14.28
CA TYR A 307 16.38 -3.25 14.17
C TYR A 307 16.14 -1.83 14.71
N GLY A 308 14.98 -1.56 15.31
CA GLY A 308 14.62 -0.23 15.82
C GLY A 308 14.62 -0.05 17.34
N LYS A 309 14.89 -1.11 18.13
CA LYS A 309 14.73 -1.08 19.59
C LYS A 309 15.98 -1.39 20.42
N GLU A 310 17.15 -1.60 19.82
CA GLU A 310 18.38 -1.92 20.57
C GLU A 310 19.44 -0.82 20.67
N ASN A 311 19.22 0.38 20.11
CA ASN A 311 20.16 1.51 20.28
C ASN A 311 19.55 2.70 21.08
N GLN A 312 18.81 2.39 22.14
CA GLN A 312 18.51 3.34 23.22
C GLN A 312 18.56 2.62 24.57
N ARG A 313 19.77 2.38 25.06
CA ARG A 313 20.08 2.34 26.49
C ARG A 313 21.34 3.14 26.74
#